data_AF-A0A3D1XUZ2-F1
#
_entry.id   AF-A0A3D1XUZ2-F1
#
_cell.length_a   1.000
_cell.length_b   1.000
_cell.length_c   1.000
_cell.angle_alpha   90.00
_cell.angle_beta   90.00
_cell.angle_gamma   90.00
#
_symmetry.space_group_name_H-M   'P 1'
#
loop_
_entity.id
_entity.type
_entity.pdbx_description
1 polymer ?
#
loop_
_entity_poly.entity_id
_entity_poly.type
_entity_poly.pdbx_seq_one_letter_code
_entity_poly.pdbx_strand_id
1 'polypeptide(L)'
;MGELQGAIGIAQLAKLDDMIREQRKHKTHLKERISLIKGMNFRKIPDPNGDISAFLFIYLPDKEKRERFEKVLTEEGVETGVFAYWHYFSNVDPSAYMRKEVRIEMNGQTE
;
A
#
# COMPACT_ATOMS: atom_id res chain seq x y z
N MET A 1 -5.68 15.05 -20.64
CA MET A 1 -6.74 15.54 -19.73
C MET A 1 -7.53 16.60 -20.49
N GLY A 2 -8.85 16.60 -20.40
CA GLY A 2 -9.72 17.64 -20.96
C GLY A 2 -10.36 18.51 -19.87
N GLU A 3 -11.10 19.53 -20.28
CA GLU A 3 -11.74 20.52 -19.39
C GLU A 3 -12.67 19.88 -18.35
N LEU A 4 -13.41 18.82 -18.72
CA LEU A 4 -14.28 18.10 -17.80
C LEU A 4 -13.50 17.46 -16.64
N GLN A 5 -12.38 16.80 -16.94
CA GLN A 5 -11.52 16.22 -15.90
C GLN A 5 -10.88 17.31 -15.03
N GLY A 6 -10.53 18.46 -15.63
CA GLY A 6 -10.04 19.63 -14.90
C GLY A 6 -11.07 20.16 -13.91
N ALA A 7 -12.33 20.33 -14.34
CA ALA A 7 -13.42 20.78 -13.48
C ALA A 7 -13.68 19.81 -12.31
N ILE A 8 -13.65 18.50 -12.58
CA ILE A 8 -13.75 17.47 -11.52
C ILE A 8 -12.57 17.56 -10.55
N GLY A 9 -11.35 17.72 -11.08
CA GLY A 9 -10.14 17.85 -10.26
C GLY A 9 -10.19 19.05 -9.32
N ILE A 10 -10.68 20.21 -9.79
CA ILE A 10 -10.87 21.40 -8.95
C ILE A 10 -11.88 21.10 -7.83
N ALA A 11 -13.01 20.48 -8.16
CA ALA A 11 -14.03 20.14 -7.18
C ALA A 11 -13.55 19.10 -6.14
N GLN A 12 -12.66 18.18 -6.52
CA GLN A 12 -12.03 17.22 -5.60
C GLN A 12 -10.96 17.88 -4.73
N LEU A 13 -10.12 18.75 -5.31
CA LEU A 13 -9.06 19.45 -4.58
C LEU A 13 -9.64 20.35 -3.47
N ALA A 14 -10.79 20.98 -3.73
CA ALA A 14 -11.52 21.75 -2.73
C ALA A 14 -11.96 20.93 -1.50
N LYS A 15 -11.96 19.59 -1.59
CA LYS A 15 -12.34 18.66 -0.52
C LYS A 15 -11.14 17.93 0.10
N LEU A 16 -9.91 18.20 -0.36
CA LEU A 16 -8.74 17.38 -0.02
C LEU A 16 -8.46 17.36 1.49
N ASP A 17 -8.56 18.51 2.16
CA ASP A 17 -8.31 18.60 3.61
C ASP A 17 -9.32 17.79 4.42
N ASP A 18 -10.60 17.83 4.02
CA ASP A 18 -11.66 17.02 4.63
C ASP A 18 -11.41 15.53 4.42
N MET A 19 -11.02 15.14 3.20
CA MET A 19 -10.70 13.75 2.87
C MET A 19 -9.52 13.24 3.71
N ILE A 20 -8.45 14.03 3.84
CA ILE A 20 -7.29 13.67 4.67
C ILE A 20 -7.68 13.56 6.15
N ARG A 21 -8.52 14.48 6.66
CA ARG A 21 -9.01 14.42 8.05
C ARG A 21 -9.77 13.12 8.31
N GLU A 22 -10.72 12.76 7.44
CA GLU A 22 -11.49 11.52 7.63
C GLU A 22 -10.62 10.26 7.45
N GLN A 23 -9.67 10.26 6.51
CA GLN A 23 -8.71 9.16 6.36
C GLN A 23 -7.87 8.96 7.63
N ARG A 24 -7.35 10.04 8.22
CA ARG A 24 -6.61 10.00 9.49
C ARG A 24 -7.45 9.44 10.62
N LYS A 25 -8.69 9.90 10.77
CA LYS A 25 -9.64 9.40 11.78
C LYS A 25 -9.86 7.90 11.65
N HIS A 26 -10.15 7.40 10.45
CA HIS A 26 -10.39 5.97 10.22
C HIS A 26 -9.12 5.14 10.44
N LYS A 27 -7.97 5.57 9.91
CA LYS A 27 -6.70 4.87 10.07
C LYS A 27 -6.29 4.79 11.54
N THR A 28 -6.44 5.87 12.29
CA THR A 28 -6.16 5.88 13.74
C THR A 28 -7.06 4.89 14.48
N HIS A 29 -8.38 4.95 14.24
CA HIS A 29 -9.32 4.03 14.87
C HIS A 29 -8.99 2.55 14.61
N LEU A 30 -8.73 2.20 13.34
CA LEU A 30 -8.35 0.84 12.97
C LEU A 30 -7.01 0.42 13.59
N LYS A 31 -6.00 1.29 13.52
CA LYS A 31 -4.67 1.01 14.06
C LYS A 31 -4.72 0.78 15.57
N GLU A 32 -5.47 1.59 16.32
CA GLU A 32 -5.66 1.42 17.76
C GLU A 32 -6.26 0.04 18.08
N ARG A 33 -7.33 -0.36 17.41
CA ARG A 33 -7.97 -1.66 17.63
C ARG A 33 -7.07 -2.84 17.26
N ILE A 34 -6.42 -2.77 16.10
CA ILE A 34 -5.54 -3.85 15.60
C ILE A 34 -4.27 -3.96 16.46
N SER A 35 -3.79 -2.85 17.04
CA SER A 35 -2.60 -2.86 17.91
C SER A 35 -2.77 -3.69 19.19
N LEU A 36 -4.02 -4.02 19.57
CA LEU A 36 -4.31 -4.90 20.69
C LEU A 36 -4.03 -6.38 20.36
N ILE A 37 -3.92 -6.73 19.09
CA ILE A 37 -3.64 -8.10 18.63
C ILE A 37 -2.13 -8.36 18.72
N LYS A 38 -1.74 -9.38 19.48
CA LYS A 38 -0.33 -9.75 19.66
C LYS A 38 0.32 -10.15 18.32
N GLY A 39 1.51 -9.60 18.06
CA GLY A 39 2.31 -9.93 16.88
C GLY A 39 2.01 -9.09 15.63
N MET A 40 1.10 -8.13 15.72
CA MET A 40 0.88 -7.15 14.65
C MET A 40 1.98 -6.09 14.64
N ASN A 41 2.55 -5.84 13.46
CA ASN A 41 3.54 -4.78 13.26
C ASN A 41 3.03 -3.80 12.19
N PHE A 42 3.34 -2.52 12.35
CA PHE A 42 2.88 -1.48 11.44
C PHE A 42 4.06 -0.78 10.75
N ARG A 43 3.81 -0.21 9.57
CA ARG A 43 4.80 0.62 8.88
C ARG A 43 5.24 1.81 9.74
N LYS A 44 6.57 2.00 9.80
CA LYS A 44 7.17 3.21 10.38
C LYS A 44 6.80 4.41 9.53
N ILE A 45 6.28 5.45 10.17
CA ILE A 45 5.93 6.73 9.54
C ILE A 45 6.98 7.74 10.00
N PRO A 46 7.88 8.22 9.12
CA PRO A 46 8.94 9.15 9.51
C PRO A 46 8.42 10.50 9.99
N ASP A 47 7.39 11.03 9.35
CA ASP A 47 6.67 12.23 9.75
C ASP A 47 5.18 11.91 9.94
N PRO A 48 4.72 11.72 11.18
CA PRO A 48 3.31 11.46 11.48
C PRO A 48 2.36 12.57 11.02
N ASN A 49 2.82 13.83 11.00
CA ASN A 49 1.99 14.96 10.60
C ASN A 49 1.83 15.07 9.08
N GLY A 50 2.81 14.56 8.34
CA GLY A 50 2.80 14.46 6.87
C GLY A 50 2.02 13.26 6.32
N ASP A 51 1.56 12.32 7.16
CA ASP A 51 0.81 11.15 6.69
C ASP A 51 -0.60 11.53 6.23
N ILE A 52 -0.90 11.28 4.96
CA ILE A 52 -2.25 11.47 4.39
C ILE A 52 -3.22 10.34 4.77
N SER A 53 -2.72 9.24 5.34
CA SER A 53 -3.53 8.12 5.84
C SER A 53 -4.34 7.35 4.79
N ALA A 54 -3.92 7.39 3.53
CA ALA A 54 -4.58 6.66 2.43
C ALA A 54 -4.61 5.13 2.63
N PHE A 55 -3.63 4.56 3.34
CA PHE A 55 -3.53 3.12 3.61
C PHE A 55 -3.04 2.84 5.03
N LEU A 56 -3.48 1.70 5.59
CA LEU A 56 -2.93 1.08 6.79
C LEU A 56 -2.09 -0.14 6.39
N PHE A 57 -0.78 -0.06 6.63
CA PHE A 57 0.15 -1.16 6.33
C PHE A 57 0.41 -2.00 7.57
N ILE A 58 0.17 -3.31 7.44
CA ILE A 58 0.39 -4.32 8.48
C ILE A 58 1.46 -5.28 7.96
N TYR A 59 2.50 -5.50 8.75
CA TYR A 59 3.50 -6.53 8.52
C TYR A 59 3.19 -7.77 9.33
N LEU A 60 3.22 -8.92 8.65
CA LEU A 60 3.09 -10.23 9.26
C LEU A 60 4.43 -10.96 9.19
N PRO A 61 4.69 -11.92 10.10
CA PRO A 61 6.01 -12.53 10.23
C PRO A 61 6.52 -13.26 8.98
N ASP A 62 5.61 -13.83 8.19
CA ASP A 62 5.94 -14.67 7.04
C ASP A 62 4.79 -14.69 6.01
N LYS A 63 5.11 -15.21 4.82
CA LYS A 63 4.20 -15.29 3.67
C LYS A 63 2.95 -16.11 3.98
N GLU A 64 3.10 -17.24 4.65
CA GLU A 64 2.00 -18.18 4.92
C GLU A 64 0.96 -17.55 5.89
N LYS A 65 1.41 -16.88 6.94
CA LYS A 65 0.54 -16.10 7.84
C LYS A 65 -0.15 -14.96 7.10
N ARG A 66 0.54 -14.29 6.18
CA ARG A 66 -0.06 -13.23 5.35
C ARG A 66 -1.17 -13.78 4.47
N GLU A 67 -0.94 -14.89 3.77
CA GLU A 67 -1.94 -15.50 2.89
C GLU A 67 -3.16 -16.00 3.67
N ARG A 68 -2.97 -16.60 4.85
CA ARG A 68 -4.09 -16.95 5.74
C ARG A 68 -4.87 -15.73 6.22
N PHE A 69 -4.18 -14.66 6.60
CA PHE A 69 -4.80 -13.43 7.07
C PHE A 69 -5.65 -12.77 5.98
N GLU A 70 -5.11 -12.66 4.77
CA GLU A 70 -5.83 -12.17 3.58
C GLU A 70 -7.04 -13.03 3.26
N LYS A 71 -6.89 -14.36 3.28
CA LYS A 71 -8.00 -15.29 3.02
C LYS A 71 -9.17 -15.05 3.99
N VAL A 72 -8.89 -15.03 5.30
CA VAL A 72 -9.93 -14.85 6.32
C VAL A 72 -10.59 -13.48 6.18
N LEU A 73 -9.82 -12.41 5.96
CA LEU A 73 -10.41 -11.08 5.76
C LEU A 73 -11.31 -11.03 4.52
N THR A 74 -10.90 -11.68 3.43
CA THR A 74 -11.70 -11.76 2.20
C THR A 74 -13.00 -12.53 2.43
N GLU A 75 -12.96 -13.65 3.16
CA GLU A 75 -14.15 -14.42 3.54
C GLU A 75 -15.13 -13.60 4.40
N GLU A 76 -14.62 -12.66 5.21
CA GLU A 76 -15.41 -11.70 6.00
C GLU A 76 -15.78 -10.41 5.22
N GLY A 77 -15.52 -10.35 3.91
CA GLY A 77 -15.89 -9.22 3.05
C GLY A 77 -14.95 -8.01 3.14
N VAL A 78 -13.74 -8.19 3.68
CA VAL A 78 -12.69 -7.17 3.76
C VAL A 78 -11.57 -7.51 2.77
N GLU A 79 -11.57 -6.86 1.62
CA GLU A 79 -10.50 -7.03 0.63
C GLU A 79 -9.21 -6.36 1.11
N THR A 80 -8.08 -7.08 0.99
CA THR A 80 -6.75 -6.52 1.28
C THR A 80 -6.02 -6.17 0.01
N GLY A 81 -5.44 -4.96 -0.05
CA GLY A 81 -4.48 -4.62 -1.09
C GLY A 81 -3.14 -5.30 -0.83
N VAL A 82 -2.74 -6.20 -1.73
CA VAL A 82 -1.38 -6.75 -1.75
C VAL A 82 -0.57 -5.99 -2.79
N PHE A 83 0.66 -5.57 -2.44
CA PHE A 83 1.62 -5.06 -3.41
C PHE A 83 2.12 -6.18 -4.33
N ALA A 84 1.23 -6.71 -5.17
CA ALA A 84 1.51 -7.72 -6.18
C ALA A 84 1.47 -7.09 -7.58
N TYR A 85 2.05 -7.79 -8.55
CA TYR A 85 2.06 -7.42 -9.97
C TYR A 85 2.79 -6.09 -10.23
N TRP A 86 2.08 -5.01 -10.55
CA TRP A 86 2.68 -3.74 -11.00
C TRP A 86 3.44 -2.96 -9.91
N HIS A 87 3.30 -3.37 -8.64
CA HIS A 87 3.84 -2.62 -7.50
C HIS A 87 5.21 -3.12 -6.99
N TYR A 88 5.73 -4.21 -7.57
CA TYR A 88 7.01 -4.78 -7.13
C TYR A 88 7.85 -5.20 -8.32
N PHE A 89 9.13 -4.81 -8.32
CA PHE A 89 10.02 -5.00 -9.45
C PHE A 89 10.10 -6.46 -9.93
N SER A 90 10.09 -7.43 -9.01
CA SER A 90 10.15 -8.86 -9.36
C SER A 90 8.94 -9.37 -10.17
N ASN A 91 7.85 -8.60 -10.20
CA ASN A 91 6.57 -9.02 -10.77
C ASN A 91 6.24 -8.29 -12.09
N VAL A 92 7.07 -7.36 -12.52
CA VAL A 92 6.96 -6.65 -13.80
C VAL A 92 8.16 -7.00 -14.68
N ASP A 93 7.92 -7.23 -15.97
CA ASP A 93 9.01 -7.45 -16.92
C ASP A 93 9.88 -6.18 -17.02
N PRO A 94 11.15 -6.22 -16.54
CA PRO A 94 12.02 -5.05 -16.56
C PRO A 94 12.42 -4.64 -17.98
N SER A 95 12.25 -5.52 -18.97
CA SER A 95 12.66 -5.28 -20.36
C SER A 95 11.96 -4.06 -20.98
N ALA A 96 10.77 -3.69 -20.47
CA ALA A 96 10.04 -2.49 -20.87
C ALA A 96 10.68 -1.18 -20.37
N TYR A 97 11.53 -1.23 -19.33
CA TYR A 97 12.10 -0.06 -18.65
C TYR A 97 13.62 0.01 -18.71
N MET A 98 14.28 -1.10 -19.02
CA MET A 98 15.74 -1.19 -19.12
C MET A 98 16.16 -0.97 -20.57
N ARG A 99 16.93 0.10 -20.84
CA ARG A 99 17.66 0.23 -22.11
C ARG A 99 18.54 -1.01 -22.29
N LYS A 100 18.64 -1.52 -23.52
CA LYS A 100 19.32 -2.76 -23.96
C LYS A 100 20.75 -2.98 -23.44
N GLU A 101 21.36 -2.02 -22.76
CA GLU A 101 22.77 -1.99 -22.36
C GLU A 101 23.00 -2.19 -20.85
N VAL A 102 21.97 -2.28 -20.00
CA VAL A 102 22.17 -2.61 -18.58
C VAL A 102 21.99 -4.11 -18.37
N ARG A 103 23.01 -4.89 -18.79
CA ARG A 103 23.20 -6.26 -18.32
C ARG A 103 23.67 -6.19 -16.87
N ILE A 104 22.75 -6.41 -15.92
CA ILE A 104 23.15 -6.79 -14.57
C ILE A 104 23.54 -8.26 -14.67
N GLU A 105 24.84 -8.56 -14.66
CA GLU A 105 25.31 -9.91 -14.38
C GLU A 105 24.87 -10.25 -12.95
N MET A 106 23.76 -10.98 -12.84
CA MET A 106 23.38 -11.63 -11.60
C MET A 106 24.35 -12.79 -11.36
N ASN A 107 25.52 -12.46 -10.81
CA ASN A 107 26.39 -13.45 -10.20
C ASN A 107 25.63 -14.06 -9.03
N GLY A 108 25.38 -15.36 -9.16
CA GLY A 108 24.41 -16.10 -8.38
C GLY A 108 24.63 -16.06 -6.87
N GLN A 109 23.52 -16.28 -6.17
CA GLN A 109 23.47 -17.05 -4.94
C GLN A 109 22.00 -17.42 -4.69
N THR A 110 21.64 -18.61 -5.16
CA THR A 110 20.58 -19.42 -4.58
C THR A 110 21.10 -20.00 -3.27
N GLU A 111 20.51 -19.60 -2.16
CA GLU A 111 20.20 -20.47 -1.01
C GLU A 111 18.77 -20.18 -0.57
#